data_AF-A0A5B8G370-F1
#
_entry.id   AF-A0A5B8G370-F1
#
_cell.length_a   1.000
_cell.length_b   1.000
_cell.length_c   1.000
_cell.angle_alpha   90.00
_cell.angle_beta   90.00
_cell.angle_gamma   90.00
#
_symmetry.space_group_name_H-M   'P 1'
#
loop_
_entity.id
_entity.type
_entity.pdbx_description
1 polymer ?
#
loop_
_entity_poly.entity_id
_entity_poly.type
_entity_poly.pdbx_seq_one_letter_code
_entity_poly.pdbx_strand_id
1 'polypeptide(L)'
;MAAGPDIDTETDETEDALPVPPQVGETLKRFEEVLRAAKRVGRTDPKHLASVLGRVPARRISDPQFMALLRRRFEQEDCREVLLELLLRTPAETFSSVHAAGVALVTAARLGRSAEVEDIMAAQRAGGAEARFGVLDYINRFHPIPPASIFGLAALKYAPVADDPREGFVERARAMMPRIDPDPRLVAALFPHRDNPRIHREAWVSRVRFACAADHIFQDAITAGFISGRAPVPEYFSRDVYESTPLERAREITSVVPRDRGVLFSTFHAGHLTMVRLNFQRIFETGIQIQRSNSAQYAPGMISIADNPRAALFSALRMIEDGGQLLMAPDGHWGESRLAISVLGHTLDIGEGAAFLAYESGCYNAFLTYVFDGGVFVPRVVEGPQKLPGEKYRAYRQRWAQFYAREIERIFTGRPENIAFRNRWFGVFARRPRAPAAG
;
A
#
# COMPACT_ATOMS: atom_id res chain seq x y z
N MET A 1 28.69 -11.10 31.89
CA MET A 1 27.70 -10.20 31.25
C MET A 1 28.46 -9.34 30.25
N ALA A 2 28.53 -9.77 29.00
CA ALA A 2 29.18 -9.01 27.93
C ALA A 2 28.08 -8.29 27.15
N ALA A 3 28.17 -6.96 27.08
CA ALA A 3 27.30 -6.14 26.26
C ALA A 3 27.50 -6.52 24.78
N GLY A 4 26.43 -6.95 24.13
CA GLY A 4 26.42 -7.19 22.69
C GLY A 4 26.52 -5.86 21.92
N PRO A 5 27.02 -5.88 20.67
CA PRO A 5 27.19 -4.67 19.88
C PRO A 5 25.82 -4.12 19.47
N ASP A 6 25.67 -2.80 19.59
CA ASP A 6 24.59 -2.05 18.96
C ASP A 6 24.67 -2.25 17.45
N ILE A 7 23.71 -2.99 16.90
CA ILE A 7 23.54 -3.12 15.46
C ILE A 7 22.60 -1.99 15.05
N ASP A 8 23.20 -0.88 14.60
CA ASP A 8 22.49 0.15 13.82
C ASP A 8 21.90 -0.52 12.57
N THR A 9 20.60 -0.76 12.61
CA THR A 9 19.82 -1.19 11.44
C THR A 9 19.24 0.04 10.78
N GLU A 10 20.10 0.84 10.15
CA GLU A 10 19.68 1.79 9.12
C GLU A 10 19.15 0.95 7.95
N THR A 11 17.83 0.72 7.93
CA THR A 11 17.17 0.20 6.73
C THR A 11 17.32 1.25 5.64
N ASP A 12 18.06 0.91 4.61
CA ASP A 12 18.28 1.74 3.43
C ASP A 12 16.94 1.93 2.67
N GLU A 13 16.12 2.88 3.11
CA GLU A 13 14.89 3.32 2.42
C GLU A 13 15.18 3.88 1.00
N THR A 14 16.45 3.94 0.57
CA THR A 14 16.82 4.50 -0.73
C THR A 14 16.57 3.55 -1.90
N GLU A 15 16.47 2.24 -1.69
CA GLU A 15 16.18 1.27 -2.77
C GLU A 15 14.74 1.33 -3.31
N ASP A 16 13.80 1.89 -2.53
CA ASP A 16 12.39 2.08 -2.92
C ASP A 16 12.08 3.47 -3.51
N ALA A 17 13.09 4.33 -3.64
CA ALA A 17 12.90 5.64 -4.25
C ALA A 17 12.50 5.50 -5.72
N LEU A 18 11.34 6.06 -6.07
CA LEU A 18 10.88 6.10 -7.45
C LEU A 18 11.86 6.92 -8.31
N PRO A 19 12.15 6.50 -9.55
CA PRO A 19 12.98 7.29 -10.46
C PRO A 19 12.35 8.67 -10.70
N VAL A 20 13.19 9.71 -10.62
CA VAL A 20 12.79 11.12 -10.72
C VAL A 20 12.72 11.52 -12.21
N PRO A 21 11.57 12.03 -12.70
CA PRO A 21 11.53 12.61 -14.04
C PRO A 21 12.54 13.77 -14.17
N PRO A 22 13.27 13.91 -15.30
CA PRO A 22 14.30 14.95 -15.45
C PRO A 22 13.79 16.38 -15.17
N GLN A 23 12.56 16.67 -15.62
CA GLN A 23 11.89 17.96 -15.42
C GLN A 23 11.60 18.27 -13.95
N VAL A 24 11.39 17.22 -13.13
CA VAL A 24 11.20 17.31 -11.68
C VAL A 24 12.54 17.56 -11.00
N GLY A 25 13.60 16.86 -11.43
CA GLY A 25 14.97 17.03 -10.94
C GLY A 25 15.51 18.46 -11.13
N GLU A 26 15.29 19.08 -12.29
CA GLU A 26 15.75 20.45 -12.55
C GLU A 26 15.08 21.50 -11.67
N THR A 27 13.79 21.33 -11.39
CA THR A 27 13.07 22.25 -10.49
C THR A 27 13.55 22.08 -9.06
N LEU A 28 13.71 20.84 -8.59
CA LEU A 28 14.28 20.58 -7.26
C LEU A 28 15.71 21.14 -7.12
N LYS A 29 16.53 21.05 -8.17
CA LYS A 29 17.88 21.63 -8.18
C LYS A 29 17.87 23.15 -8.03
N ARG A 30 16.98 23.85 -8.73
CA ARG A 30 16.80 25.31 -8.56
C ARG A 30 16.36 25.66 -7.12
N PHE A 31 15.52 24.83 -6.52
CA PHE A 31 15.12 24.97 -5.12
C PHE A 31 16.30 24.81 -4.15
N GLU A 32 17.12 23.78 -4.34
CA GLU A 32 18.33 23.58 -3.55
C GLU A 32 19.32 24.74 -3.69
N GLU A 33 19.47 25.29 -4.89
CA GLU A 33 20.33 26.45 -5.14
C GLU A 33 19.83 27.69 -4.38
N VAL A 34 18.52 27.93 -4.36
CA VAL A 34 17.90 29.03 -3.59
C VAL A 34 18.07 28.83 -2.08
N LEU A 35 17.86 27.62 -1.57
CA LEU A 35 18.05 27.30 -0.14
C LEU A 35 19.52 27.42 0.28
N ARG A 36 20.45 26.89 -0.53
CA ARG A 36 21.90 27.02 -0.29
C ARG A 36 22.36 28.47 -0.39
N ALA A 37 21.73 29.29 -1.23
CA ALA A 37 22.01 30.71 -1.30
C ALA A 37 21.49 31.41 -0.03
N ALA A 38 20.25 31.17 0.39
CA ALA A 38 19.65 31.78 1.58
C ALA A 38 20.39 31.43 2.88
N LYS A 39 20.84 30.17 3.02
CA LYS A 39 21.68 29.72 4.15
C LYS A 39 23.04 30.44 4.18
N ARG A 40 23.62 30.77 3.01
CA ARG A 40 24.89 31.50 2.91
C ARG A 40 24.79 32.98 3.31
N VAL A 41 23.64 33.61 3.15
CA VAL A 41 23.42 35.02 3.52
C VAL A 41 22.78 35.22 4.90
N GLY A 42 22.61 34.16 5.70
CA GLY A 42 21.99 34.25 7.03
C GLY A 42 20.53 34.72 7.00
N ARG A 43 19.88 34.67 5.83
CA ARG A 43 18.47 35.04 5.64
C ARG A 43 17.64 33.77 5.72
N THR A 44 17.37 33.33 6.94
CA THR A 44 16.65 32.10 7.24
C THR A 44 15.15 32.33 7.47
N ASP A 45 14.58 33.48 7.11
CA ASP A 45 13.11 33.66 7.21
C ASP A 45 12.42 32.69 6.23
N PRO A 46 11.75 31.64 6.74
CA PRO A 46 11.12 30.63 5.90
C PRO A 46 10.00 31.23 5.06
N LYS A 47 9.33 32.28 5.54
CA LYS A 47 8.28 32.99 4.81
C LYS A 47 8.86 33.73 3.61
N HIS A 48 9.98 34.42 3.78
CA HIS A 48 10.68 35.07 2.68
C HIS A 48 11.17 34.07 1.63
N LEU A 49 11.77 32.96 2.08
CA LEU A 49 12.21 31.88 1.21
C LEU A 49 11.06 31.25 0.41
N ALA A 50 9.95 30.91 1.08
CA ALA A 50 8.76 30.41 0.42
C ALA A 50 8.18 31.45 -0.58
N SER A 51 8.30 32.75 -0.28
CA SER A 51 7.91 33.82 -1.20
C SER A 51 8.76 33.87 -2.47
N VAL A 52 10.07 33.66 -2.36
CA VAL A 52 10.99 33.57 -3.50
C VAL A 52 10.71 32.31 -4.32
N LEU A 53 10.36 31.22 -3.63
CA LEU A 53 10.08 29.91 -4.20
C LEU A 53 8.66 29.77 -4.77
N GLY A 54 7.74 30.70 -4.48
CA GLY A 54 6.32 30.70 -4.85
C GLY A 54 5.99 30.73 -6.35
N ARG A 55 6.99 30.50 -7.21
CA ARG A 55 6.83 30.22 -8.65
C ARG A 55 6.89 28.73 -8.96
N VAL A 56 6.56 27.85 -8.01
CA VAL A 56 6.28 26.44 -8.35
C VAL A 56 5.01 26.41 -9.16
N PRO A 57 5.00 25.84 -10.38
CA PRO A 57 3.75 25.61 -11.08
C PRO A 57 2.82 24.78 -10.20
N ALA A 58 1.64 25.30 -9.89
CA ALA A 58 0.58 24.67 -9.08
C ALA A 58 0.43 23.16 -9.32
N ARG A 59 0.51 22.73 -10.59
CA ARG A 59 0.44 21.32 -11.01
C ARG A 59 1.49 20.38 -10.41
N ARG A 60 2.60 20.90 -9.88
CA ARG A 60 3.67 20.09 -9.30
C ARG A 60 3.43 19.77 -7.83
N ILE A 61 2.78 20.67 -7.07
CA ILE A 61 2.52 20.45 -5.64
C ILE A 61 1.54 19.29 -5.42
N SER A 62 0.63 19.06 -6.37
CA SER A 62 -0.28 17.91 -6.36
C SER A 62 0.36 16.60 -6.83
N ASP A 63 1.59 16.60 -7.36
CA ASP A 63 2.29 15.42 -7.87
C ASP A 63 2.92 14.62 -6.70
N PRO A 64 2.49 13.37 -6.43
CA PRO A 64 3.02 12.58 -5.32
C PRO A 64 4.52 12.28 -5.41
N GLN A 65 5.10 12.20 -6.61
CA GLN A 65 6.54 12.00 -6.77
C GLN A 65 7.32 13.26 -6.43
N PHE A 66 6.86 14.42 -6.90
CA PHE A 66 7.46 15.69 -6.53
C PHE A 66 7.40 15.90 -5.03
N MET A 67 6.26 15.59 -4.41
CA MET A 67 6.07 15.70 -2.96
C MET A 67 6.92 14.71 -2.17
N ALA A 68 7.07 13.45 -2.62
CA ALA A 68 7.97 12.49 -1.98
C ALA A 68 9.44 12.97 -2.03
N LEU A 69 9.85 13.58 -3.15
CA LEU A 69 11.19 14.13 -3.30
C LEU A 69 11.40 15.38 -2.46
N LEU A 70 10.44 16.31 -2.47
CA LEU A 70 10.45 17.47 -1.58
C LEU A 70 10.53 17.01 -0.14
N ARG A 71 9.68 16.08 0.29
CA ARG A 71 9.69 15.53 1.64
C ARG A 71 11.06 14.95 2.00
N ARG A 72 11.61 14.03 1.21
CA ARG A 72 12.94 13.43 1.47
C ARG A 72 14.06 14.48 1.57
N ARG A 73 13.97 15.55 0.78
CA ARG A 73 14.98 16.62 0.74
C ARG A 73 14.82 17.63 1.88
N PHE A 74 13.59 17.91 2.31
CA PHE A 74 13.26 18.92 3.33
C PHE A 74 13.01 18.32 4.73
N GLU A 75 12.94 16.99 4.86
CA GLU A 75 12.86 16.31 6.15
C GLU A 75 14.19 16.31 6.93
N GLN A 76 15.31 16.61 6.26
CA GLN A 76 16.54 17.05 6.93
C GLN A 76 16.20 18.33 7.72
N GLU A 77 16.41 18.31 9.04
CA GLU A 77 15.73 19.18 10.02
C GLU A 77 15.68 20.67 9.66
N ASP A 78 16.72 21.18 9.01
CA ASP A 78 16.90 22.59 8.64
C ASP A 78 15.84 23.20 7.71
N CYS A 79 15.00 22.41 7.03
CA CYS A 79 14.13 22.91 5.95
C CYS A 79 12.62 22.68 6.17
N ARG A 80 12.20 22.09 7.29
CA ARG A 80 10.80 21.74 7.55
C ARG A 80 9.88 22.97 7.57
N GLU A 81 10.32 24.07 8.17
CA GLU A 81 9.54 25.32 8.20
C GLU A 81 9.33 25.89 6.80
N VAL A 82 10.36 25.85 5.94
CA VAL A 82 10.24 26.35 4.55
C VAL A 82 9.25 25.50 3.75
N LEU A 83 9.29 24.18 3.93
CA LEU A 83 8.33 23.27 3.29
C LEU A 83 6.90 23.58 3.73
N LEU A 84 6.67 23.75 5.04
CA LEU A 84 5.34 24.07 5.55
C LEU A 84 4.84 25.42 5.00
N GLU A 85 5.65 26.47 5.07
CA GLU A 85 5.27 27.80 4.55
C GLU A 85 4.98 27.78 3.03
N LEU A 86 5.74 26.99 2.26
CA LEU A 86 5.47 26.81 0.82
C LEU A 86 4.08 26.20 0.58
N LEU A 87 3.74 25.16 1.34
CA LEU A 87 2.45 24.47 1.24
C LEU A 87 1.30 25.38 1.67
N LEU A 88 1.45 26.10 2.79
CA LEU A 88 0.40 26.99 3.31
C LEU A 88 0.17 28.24 2.44
N ARG A 89 1.15 28.66 1.63
CA ARG A 89 1.00 29.74 0.63
C ARG A 89 0.24 29.33 -0.62
N THR A 90 0.06 28.04 -0.85
CA THR A 90 -0.67 27.48 -1.99
C THR A 90 -1.78 26.55 -1.48
N PRO A 91 -2.74 27.09 -0.68
CA PRO A 91 -3.70 26.25 0.02
C PRO A 91 -4.66 25.55 -0.95
N ALA A 92 -5.10 26.22 -2.01
CA ALA A 92 -5.99 25.60 -3.00
C ALA A 92 -5.32 24.39 -3.66
N GLU A 93 -4.05 24.50 -4.02
CA GLU A 93 -3.26 23.42 -4.61
C GLU A 93 -2.94 22.31 -3.61
N THR A 94 -2.44 22.67 -2.43
CA THR A 94 -2.04 21.73 -1.39
C THR A 94 -3.21 20.89 -0.94
N PHE A 95 -4.36 21.50 -0.66
CA PHE A 95 -5.54 20.78 -0.17
C PHE A 95 -6.41 20.20 -1.29
N SER A 96 -6.05 20.43 -2.57
CA SER A 96 -6.57 19.64 -3.70
C SER A 96 -5.91 18.27 -3.85
N SER A 97 -4.91 17.92 -3.03
CA SER A 97 -4.21 16.63 -3.04
C SER A 97 -4.12 16.05 -1.63
N VAL A 98 -4.66 14.85 -1.42
CA VAL A 98 -4.54 14.14 -0.12
C VAL A 98 -3.08 13.94 0.25
N HIS A 99 -2.21 13.69 -0.73
CA HIS A 99 -0.79 13.53 -0.51
C HIS A 99 -0.15 14.80 0.05
N ALA A 100 -0.37 15.94 -0.61
CA ALA A 100 0.23 17.20 -0.20
C ALA A 100 -0.32 17.68 1.15
N ALA A 101 -1.64 17.53 1.38
CA ALA A 101 -2.25 17.77 2.68
C ALA A 101 -1.66 16.88 3.78
N GLY A 102 -1.47 15.58 3.51
CA GLY A 102 -0.82 14.66 4.43
C GLY A 102 0.63 15.05 4.77
N VAL A 103 1.41 15.49 3.77
CA VAL A 103 2.78 16.00 3.98
C VAL A 103 2.78 17.28 4.82
N ALA A 104 1.85 18.20 4.56
CA ALA A 104 1.69 19.43 5.35
C ALA A 104 1.39 19.10 6.82
N LEU A 105 0.47 18.16 7.08
CA LEU A 105 0.12 17.72 8.44
C LEU A 105 1.31 17.05 9.16
N VAL A 106 2.05 16.14 8.51
CA VAL A 106 3.24 15.50 9.10
C VAL A 106 4.29 16.55 9.47
N THR A 107 4.52 17.50 8.56
CA THR A 107 5.53 18.53 8.74
C THR A 107 5.11 19.50 9.86
N ALA A 108 3.85 19.91 9.89
CA ALA A 108 3.30 20.76 10.94
C ALA A 108 3.28 20.06 12.31
N ALA A 109 2.97 18.77 12.37
CA ALA A 109 3.02 17.99 13.61
C ALA A 109 4.42 18.02 14.24
N ARG A 110 5.46 17.85 13.42
CA ARG A 110 6.87 17.94 13.87
C ARG A 110 7.28 19.34 14.32
N LEU A 111 6.58 20.38 13.85
CA LEU A 111 6.82 21.77 14.21
C LEU A 111 5.87 22.29 15.30
N GLY A 112 4.95 21.47 15.82
CA GLY A 112 3.93 21.92 16.78
C GLY A 112 2.88 22.87 16.19
N ARG A 113 2.66 22.85 14.86
CA ARG A 113 1.78 23.76 14.10
C ARG A 113 0.56 23.07 13.47
N SER A 114 0.16 21.89 13.94
CA SER A 114 -0.94 21.12 13.33
C SER A 114 -2.27 21.90 13.24
N ALA A 115 -2.62 22.68 14.27
CA ALA A 115 -3.86 23.45 14.31
C ALA A 115 -3.99 24.44 13.14
N GLU A 116 -2.89 25.09 12.75
CA GLU A 116 -2.88 26.02 11.62
C GLU A 116 -3.21 25.33 10.28
N VAL A 117 -2.65 24.14 10.05
CA VAL A 117 -2.94 23.34 8.85
C VAL A 117 -4.37 22.82 8.88
N GLU A 118 -4.87 22.42 10.05
CA GLU A 118 -6.24 21.96 10.25
C GLU A 118 -7.27 23.06 9.96
N ASP A 119 -7.04 24.29 10.43
CA ASP A 119 -7.89 25.45 10.18
C ASP A 119 -7.96 25.79 8.69
N ILE A 120 -6.80 25.81 8.00
CA ILE A 120 -6.77 26.08 6.55
C ILE A 120 -7.48 24.96 5.79
N MET A 121 -7.24 23.70 6.16
CA MET A 121 -7.93 22.55 5.54
C MET A 121 -9.44 22.61 5.74
N ALA A 122 -9.92 23.01 6.93
CA ALA A 122 -11.33 23.21 7.21
C ALA A 122 -11.93 24.34 6.35
N ALA A 123 -11.21 25.46 6.21
CA ALA A 123 -11.62 26.56 5.35
C ALA A 123 -11.70 26.16 3.87
N GLN A 124 -10.72 25.40 3.35
CA GLN A 124 -10.74 24.90 1.98
C GLN A 124 -11.93 23.97 1.73
N ARG A 125 -12.23 23.09 2.68
CA ARG A 125 -13.42 22.22 2.62
C ARG A 125 -14.72 23.01 2.63
N ALA A 126 -14.84 24.01 3.51
CA ALA A 126 -16.02 24.88 3.54
C ALA A 126 -16.22 25.64 2.22
N GLY A 127 -15.12 25.92 1.51
CA GLY A 127 -15.13 26.45 0.14
C GLY A 127 -15.43 25.43 -0.96
N GLY A 128 -15.72 24.17 -0.64
CA GLY A 128 -16.03 23.11 -1.60
C GLY A 128 -14.82 22.45 -2.26
N ALA A 129 -13.62 22.59 -1.68
CA ALA A 129 -12.43 21.93 -2.23
C ALA A 129 -12.56 20.39 -2.16
N GLU A 130 -12.41 19.74 -3.30
CA GLU A 130 -12.34 18.29 -3.39
C GLU A 130 -10.90 17.81 -3.62
N ALA A 131 -10.35 17.07 -2.67
CA ALA A 131 -9.01 16.53 -2.83
C ALA A 131 -8.98 15.33 -3.79
N ARG A 132 -8.04 15.33 -4.73
CA ARG A 132 -7.67 14.16 -5.52
C ARG A 132 -6.64 13.32 -4.78
N PHE A 133 -6.54 12.05 -5.14
CA PHE A 133 -5.57 11.14 -4.54
C PHE A 133 -5.13 10.05 -5.51
N GLY A 134 -3.87 9.68 -5.42
CA GLY A 134 -3.29 8.58 -6.18
C GLY A 134 -3.51 7.24 -5.49
N VAL A 135 -3.16 6.16 -6.20
CA VAL A 135 -3.33 4.76 -5.77
C VAL A 135 -2.56 4.37 -4.50
N LEU A 136 -1.71 5.27 -4.01
CA LEU A 136 -0.82 5.06 -2.88
C LEU A 136 -1.12 5.98 -1.69
N ASP A 137 -2.07 6.91 -1.81
CA ASP A 137 -2.33 7.94 -0.79
C ASP A 137 -3.27 7.43 0.33
N TYR A 138 -2.85 6.35 0.99
CA TYR A 138 -3.50 5.81 2.18
C TYR A 138 -3.20 6.68 3.39
N ILE A 139 -4.18 6.85 4.29
CA ILE A 139 -4.05 7.73 5.45
C ILE A 139 -2.92 7.28 6.39
N ASN A 140 -2.73 5.97 6.55
CA ASN A 140 -1.67 5.42 7.42
C ASN A 140 -0.25 5.78 7.00
N ARG A 141 -0.04 6.26 5.77
CA ARG A 141 1.30 6.65 5.30
C ARG A 141 1.79 7.96 5.84
N PHE A 142 0.89 8.79 6.33
CA PHE A 142 1.21 10.11 6.83
C PHE A 142 1.54 10.06 8.33
N HIS A 143 2.26 9.03 8.78
CA HIS A 143 2.69 8.92 10.17
C HIS A 143 4.04 9.65 10.40
N PRO A 144 4.26 10.27 11.57
CA PRO A 144 3.28 10.54 12.62
C PRO A 144 2.43 11.79 12.29
N ILE A 145 1.10 11.67 12.39
CA ILE A 145 0.18 12.81 12.52
C ILE A 145 -0.71 12.61 13.74
N PRO A 146 -1.12 13.70 14.43
CA PRO A 146 -2.05 13.63 15.55
C PRO A 146 -3.38 12.95 15.15
N PRO A 147 -4.08 12.28 16.09
CA PRO A 147 -5.39 11.68 15.80
C PRO A 147 -6.42 12.67 15.24
N ALA A 148 -6.43 13.93 15.69
CA ALA A 148 -7.31 14.97 15.14
C ALA A 148 -7.04 15.23 13.64
N SER A 149 -5.78 15.29 13.25
CA SER A 149 -5.34 15.46 11.87
C SER A 149 -5.74 14.30 10.96
N ILE A 150 -5.80 13.08 11.51
CA ILE A 150 -6.29 11.88 10.79
C ILE A 150 -7.75 12.07 10.39
N PHE A 151 -8.60 12.55 11.31
CA PHE A 151 -10.01 12.82 11.01
C PHE A 151 -10.17 13.96 10.01
N GLY A 152 -9.36 15.01 10.12
CA GLY A 152 -9.33 16.09 9.14
C GLY A 152 -8.99 15.61 7.72
N LEU A 153 -7.95 14.79 7.60
CA LEU A 153 -7.53 14.21 6.32
C LEU A 153 -8.55 13.20 5.78
N ALA A 154 -9.15 12.38 6.65
CA ALA A 154 -10.23 11.46 6.29
C ALA A 154 -11.43 12.24 5.76
N ALA A 155 -11.86 13.30 6.44
CA ALA A 155 -12.97 14.12 5.99
C ALA A 155 -12.63 14.86 4.69
N LEU A 156 -11.40 15.32 4.47
CA LEU A 156 -10.99 15.85 3.17
C LEU A 156 -11.11 14.79 2.06
N LYS A 157 -10.72 13.55 2.34
CA LYS A 157 -10.73 12.43 1.39
C LYS A 157 -12.13 11.87 1.13
N TYR A 158 -12.99 11.80 2.14
CA TYR A 158 -14.27 11.09 2.14
C TYR A 158 -15.51 12.00 2.25
N ALA A 159 -15.35 13.33 2.36
CA ALA A 159 -16.44 14.30 2.57
C ALA A 159 -17.72 14.03 1.75
N PRO A 160 -17.66 13.85 0.41
CA PRO A 160 -18.88 13.66 -0.40
C PRO A 160 -19.65 12.38 -0.09
N VAL A 161 -19.05 11.46 0.65
CA VAL A 161 -19.54 10.10 0.88
C VAL A 161 -19.87 9.86 2.35
N ALA A 162 -19.67 10.87 3.20
CA ALA A 162 -19.98 10.81 4.63
C ALA A 162 -21.46 11.10 4.94
N ASP A 163 -22.20 11.66 3.99
CA ASP A 163 -23.50 12.30 4.25
C ASP A 163 -24.74 11.46 3.90
N ASP A 164 -24.62 10.36 3.14
CA ASP A 164 -25.74 9.44 2.89
C ASP A 164 -25.52 8.04 3.52
N PRO A 165 -26.09 7.78 4.71
CA PRO A 165 -25.97 6.49 5.40
C PRO A 165 -26.71 5.34 4.69
N ARG A 166 -27.41 5.60 3.56
CA ARG A 166 -28.10 4.57 2.76
C ARG A 166 -27.25 4.09 1.59
N GLU A 167 -26.17 4.77 1.24
CA GLU A 167 -25.27 4.32 0.17
C GLU A 167 -24.43 3.15 0.67
N GLY A 168 -24.51 1.99 0.02
CA GLY A 168 -23.68 0.85 0.35
C GLY A 168 -22.19 1.08 0.03
N PHE A 169 -21.33 0.17 0.51
CA PHE A 169 -19.88 0.25 0.29
C PHE A 169 -19.49 0.44 -1.18
N VAL A 170 -20.18 -0.25 -2.10
CA VAL A 170 -19.89 -0.21 -3.54
C VAL A 170 -20.24 1.14 -4.14
N GLU A 171 -21.37 1.70 -3.74
CA GLU A 171 -21.85 3.02 -4.14
C GLU A 171 -20.85 4.08 -3.69
N ARG A 172 -20.38 3.98 -2.44
CA ARG A 172 -19.32 4.84 -1.90
C ARG A 172 -18.03 4.76 -2.68
N ALA A 173 -17.56 3.55 -2.99
CA ALA A 173 -16.39 3.36 -3.84
C ALA A 173 -16.59 3.99 -5.24
N ARG A 174 -17.81 3.92 -5.79
CA ARG A 174 -18.15 4.55 -7.09
C ARG A 174 -18.14 6.07 -7.02
N ALA A 175 -18.72 6.66 -5.98
CA ALA A 175 -18.74 8.11 -5.77
C ALA A 175 -17.31 8.69 -5.67
N MET A 176 -16.35 7.92 -5.16
CA MET A 176 -14.96 8.32 -5.04
C MET A 176 -14.14 8.19 -6.33
N MET A 177 -14.57 7.39 -7.30
CA MET A 177 -13.80 7.12 -8.53
C MET A 177 -13.28 8.37 -9.25
N PRO A 178 -14.07 9.47 -9.43
CA PRO A 178 -13.61 10.65 -10.17
C PRO A 178 -12.41 11.37 -9.54
N ARG A 179 -12.19 11.15 -8.23
CA ARG A 179 -11.13 11.77 -7.43
C ARG A 179 -9.84 10.94 -7.39
N ILE A 180 -9.87 9.73 -7.94
CA ILE A 180 -8.70 8.87 -8.03
C ILE A 180 -7.94 9.14 -9.31
N ASP A 181 -6.64 9.34 -9.16
CA ASP A 181 -5.70 9.45 -10.26
C ASP A 181 -4.77 8.24 -10.29
N PRO A 182 -5.10 7.21 -11.10
CA PRO A 182 -4.16 6.15 -11.38
C PRO A 182 -2.91 6.73 -12.04
N ASP A 183 -1.73 6.32 -11.56
CA ASP A 183 -0.48 6.79 -12.15
C ASP A 183 -0.41 6.42 -13.63
N PRO A 184 -0.16 7.36 -14.55
CA PRO A 184 -0.12 7.09 -15.98
C PRO A 184 0.86 5.98 -16.39
N ARG A 185 1.95 5.78 -15.64
CA ARG A 185 2.93 4.71 -15.89
C ARG A 185 2.36 3.35 -15.57
N LEU A 186 1.57 3.22 -14.50
CA LEU A 186 0.87 1.98 -14.21
C LEU A 186 -0.14 1.65 -15.30
N VAL A 187 -0.90 2.65 -15.76
CA VAL A 187 -1.85 2.46 -16.86
C VAL A 187 -1.11 2.05 -18.13
N ALA A 188 0.02 2.69 -18.45
CA ALA A 188 0.82 2.37 -19.63
C ALA A 188 1.45 0.97 -19.53
N ALA A 189 1.90 0.55 -18.34
CA ALA A 189 2.49 -0.75 -18.11
C ALA A 189 1.46 -1.88 -18.20
N LEU A 190 0.25 -1.71 -17.66
CA LEU A 190 -0.69 -2.81 -17.48
C LEU A 190 -1.77 -2.91 -18.54
N PHE A 191 -2.25 -1.77 -19.07
CA PHE A 191 -3.33 -1.78 -20.07
C PHE A 191 -3.04 -2.66 -21.31
N PRO A 192 -1.80 -2.72 -21.84
CA PRO A 192 -1.47 -3.62 -22.94
C PRO A 192 -1.66 -5.11 -22.64
N HIS A 193 -1.54 -5.52 -21.36
CA HIS A 193 -1.58 -6.93 -20.95
C HIS A 193 -2.97 -7.43 -20.55
N ARG A 194 -4.02 -6.61 -20.66
CA ARG A 194 -5.38 -7.00 -20.30
C ARG A 194 -5.88 -8.24 -21.05
N ASP A 195 -6.58 -9.13 -20.34
CA ASP A 195 -7.17 -10.35 -20.88
C ASP A 195 -8.31 -10.06 -21.85
N ASN A 196 -9.05 -8.97 -21.65
CA ASN A 196 -10.11 -8.54 -22.56
C ASN A 196 -9.57 -7.51 -23.56
N PRO A 197 -9.15 -7.89 -24.77
CA PRO A 197 -8.60 -6.94 -25.74
C PRO A 197 -9.63 -5.92 -26.23
N ARG A 198 -10.94 -6.17 -26.04
CA ARG A 198 -12.03 -5.30 -26.52
C ARG A 198 -12.36 -4.15 -25.57
N ILE A 199 -11.90 -4.18 -24.32
CA ILE A 199 -12.18 -3.07 -23.39
C ILE A 199 -11.40 -1.82 -23.82
N HIS A 200 -12.10 -0.69 -23.96
CA HIS A 200 -11.49 0.60 -24.22
C HIS A 200 -10.67 1.08 -23.02
N ARG A 201 -9.61 1.85 -23.30
CA ARG A 201 -8.69 2.36 -22.27
C ARG A 201 -9.40 3.15 -21.17
N GLU A 202 -10.33 4.02 -21.55
CA GLU A 202 -11.07 4.85 -20.60
C GLU A 202 -11.95 4.01 -19.67
N ALA A 203 -12.66 3.01 -20.22
CA ALA A 203 -13.46 2.09 -19.44
C ALA A 203 -12.60 1.23 -18.50
N TRP A 204 -11.42 0.79 -18.96
CA TRP A 204 -10.46 0.06 -18.13
C TRP A 204 -9.94 0.94 -16.98
N VAL A 205 -9.50 2.17 -17.26
CA VAL A 205 -9.01 3.12 -16.25
C VAL A 205 -10.10 3.44 -15.23
N SER A 206 -11.34 3.64 -15.68
CA SER A 206 -12.49 3.84 -14.79
C SER A 206 -12.65 2.65 -13.81
N ARG A 207 -12.60 1.41 -14.31
CA ARG A 207 -12.71 0.21 -13.47
C ARG A 207 -11.52 0.02 -12.52
N VAL A 208 -10.30 0.45 -12.90
CA VAL A 208 -9.15 0.50 -11.98
C VAL A 208 -9.34 1.56 -10.89
N ARG A 209 -9.92 2.73 -11.22
CA ARG A 209 -10.28 3.73 -10.20
C ARG A 209 -11.23 3.14 -9.16
N PHE A 210 -12.21 2.34 -9.59
CA PHE A 210 -13.08 1.63 -8.65
C PHE A 210 -12.29 0.68 -7.73
N ALA A 211 -11.38 -0.12 -8.28
CA ALA A 211 -10.55 -1.02 -7.48
C ALA A 211 -9.73 -0.25 -6.42
N CYS A 212 -9.12 0.86 -6.81
CA CYS A 212 -8.35 1.71 -5.92
C CYS A 212 -9.25 2.38 -4.85
N ALA A 213 -10.46 2.82 -5.22
CA ALA A 213 -11.41 3.42 -4.28
C ALA A 213 -11.81 2.43 -3.20
N ALA A 214 -12.21 1.22 -3.62
CA ALA A 214 -12.60 0.16 -2.70
C ALA A 214 -11.44 -0.18 -1.75
N ASP A 215 -10.24 -0.35 -2.27
CA ASP A 215 -9.07 -0.67 -1.46
C ASP A 215 -8.68 0.47 -0.49
N HIS A 216 -8.81 1.73 -0.90
CA HIS A 216 -8.61 2.88 -0.01
C HIS A 216 -9.62 2.91 1.14
N ILE A 217 -10.91 2.72 0.87
CA ILE A 217 -11.95 2.70 1.91
C ILE A 217 -11.64 1.59 2.93
N PHE A 218 -11.32 0.37 2.46
CA PHE A 218 -10.96 -0.75 3.34
C PHE A 218 -9.71 -0.46 4.17
N GLN A 219 -8.63 0.00 3.54
CA GLN A 219 -7.36 0.24 4.23
C GLN A 219 -7.46 1.38 5.24
N ASP A 220 -8.14 2.46 4.89
CA ASP A 220 -8.28 3.62 5.76
C ASP A 220 -9.27 3.35 6.91
N ALA A 221 -10.32 2.53 6.69
CA ALA A 221 -11.22 2.07 7.75
C ALA A 221 -10.47 1.34 8.88
N ILE A 222 -9.63 0.36 8.51
CA ILE A 222 -8.82 -0.39 9.48
C ILE A 222 -7.83 0.53 10.17
N THR A 223 -7.18 1.39 9.38
CA THR A 223 -6.19 2.33 9.89
C THR A 223 -6.80 3.28 10.91
N ALA A 224 -7.97 3.85 10.64
CA ALA A 224 -8.64 4.77 11.55
C ALA A 224 -9.01 4.08 12.87
N GLY A 225 -9.50 2.84 12.82
CA GLY A 225 -9.75 2.03 14.01
C GLY A 225 -8.50 1.72 14.81
N PHE A 226 -7.41 1.39 14.13
CA PHE A 226 -6.14 1.03 14.75
C PHE A 226 -5.42 2.25 15.36
N ILE A 227 -5.36 3.37 14.63
CA ILE A 227 -4.58 4.56 15.05
C ILE A 227 -5.33 5.43 16.05
N SER A 228 -6.66 5.51 15.99
CA SER A 228 -7.40 6.42 16.87
C SER A 228 -7.53 5.93 18.31
N GLY A 229 -7.28 4.64 18.59
CA GLY A 229 -7.58 4.01 19.89
C GLY A 229 -9.05 4.11 20.30
N ARG A 230 -9.90 4.67 19.43
CA ARG A 230 -11.32 4.90 19.63
C ARG A 230 -12.06 3.84 18.84
N ALA A 231 -12.57 2.86 19.57
CA ALA A 231 -13.80 2.22 19.16
C ALA A 231 -14.94 3.24 19.35
N PRO A 232 -15.87 3.38 18.38
CA PRO A 232 -15.88 2.72 17.08
C PRO A 232 -15.13 3.53 16.00
N VAL A 233 -14.58 2.81 15.02
CA VAL A 233 -14.36 3.32 13.66
C VAL A 233 -15.63 4.08 13.25
N PRO A 234 -15.56 5.26 12.60
CA PRO A 234 -16.77 5.96 12.19
C PRO A 234 -17.77 4.99 11.54
N GLU A 235 -19.02 5.02 11.97
CA GLU A 235 -20.02 3.96 11.72
C GLU A 235 -20.21 3.65 10.22
N TYR A 236 -19.99 4.65 9.36
CA TYR A 236 -19.99 4.52 7.90
C TYR A 236 -18.87 3.63 7.32
N PHE A 237 -17.85 3.27 8.09
CA PHE A 237 -16.78 2.35 7.64
C PHE A 237 -17.04 0.89 8.04
N SER A 238 -17.80 0.61 9.10
CA SER A 238 -17.78 -0.72 9.73
C SER A 238 -18.89 -1.66 9.28
N ARG A 239 -20.11 -1.16 9.04
CA ARG A 239 -21.26 -2.02 8.70
C ARG A 239 -21.17 -2.56 7.27
N ASP A 240 -20.97 -1.67 6.30
CA ASP A 240 -21.13 -2.03 4.88
C ASP A 240 -19.90 -2.75 4.30
N VAL A 241 -18.75 -2.60 4.95
CA VAL A 241 -17.53 -3.36 4.61
C VAL A 241 -17.79 -4.86 4.72
N TYR A 242 -18.52 -5.30 5.76
CA TYR A 242 -18.83 -6.71 5.94
C TYR A 242 -19.90 -7.20 4.96
N GLU A 243 -20.86 -6.35 4.57
CA GLU A 243 -21.85 -6.68 3.55
C GLU A 243 -21.20 -6.87 2.17
N SER A 244 -20.17 -6.06 1.87
CA SER A 244 -19.39 -6.21 0.63
C SER A 244 -18.46 -7.43 0.63
N THR A 245 -18.27 -8.10 1.78
CA THR A 245 -17.46 -9.33 1.93
C THR A 245 -18.26 -10.40 2.70
N PRO A 246 -19.32 -10.96 2.07
CA PRO A 246 -20.26 -11.86 2.73
C PRO A 246 -19.56 -13.14 3.21
N LEU A 247 -19.59 -13.38 4.53
CA LEU A 247 -18.80 -14.41 5.18
C LEU A 247 -19.28 -15.82 4.82
N GLU A 248 -20.59 -16.02 4.68
CA GLU A 248 -21.19 -17.30 4.32
C GLU A 248 -20.71 -17.74 2.93
N ARG A 249 -20.78 -16.83 1.95
CA ARG A 249 -20.27 -17.07 0.60
C ARG A 249 -18.75 -17.28 0.59
N ALA A 250 -18.02 -16.53 1.42
CA ALA A 250 -16.59 -16.73 1.56
C ALA A 250 -16.26 -18.12 2.12
N ARG A 251 -16.98 -18.57 3.16
CA ARG A 251 -16.84 -19.91 3.77
C ARG A 251 -17.16 -21.02 2.77
N GLU A 252 -18.24 -20.87 1.99
CA GLU A 252 -18.60 -21.78 0.90
C GLU A 252 -17.46 -21.92 -0.12
N ILE A 253 -16.95 -20.80 -0.65
CA ILE A 253 -15.87 -20.85 -1.64
C ILE A 253 -14.60 -21.49 -1.06
N THR A 254 -14.31 -21.23 0.20
CA THR A 254 -13.12 -21.79 0.87
C THR A 254 -13.32 -23.22 1.38
N SER A 255 -14.51 -23.82 1.25
CA SER A 255 -14.77 -25.19 1.71
C SER A 255 -14.00 -26.25 0.90
N VAL A 256 -13.48 -25.87 -0.27
CA VAL A 256 -12.59 -26.71 -1.09
C VAL A 256 -11.23 -26.96 -0.44
N VAL A 257 -10.87 -26.17 0.58
CA VAL A 257 -9.61 -26.32 1.30
C VAL A 257 -9.70 -27.51 2.26
N PRO A 258 -8.76 -28.48 2.20
CA PRO A 258 -8.73 -29.61 3.12
C PRO A 258 -8.60 -29.16 4.58
N ARG A 259 -9.30 -29.85 5.49
CA ARG A 259 -9.28 -29.58 6.94
C ARG A 259 -8.46 -30.58 7.75
N ASP A 260 -8.02 -31.66 7.11
CA ASP A 260 -7.30 -32.79 7.71
C ASP A 260 -5.78 -32.63 7.67
N ARG A 261 -5.28 -31.56 7.05
CA ARG A 261 -3.84 -31.24 6.96
C ARG A 261 -3.60 -29.75 7.02
N GLY A 262 -2.37 -29.37 7.35
CA GLY A 262 -1.95 -27.98 7.37
C GLY A 262 -2.17 -27.27 6.04
N VAL A 263 -2.33 -25.95 6.09
CA VAL A 263 -2.62 -25.14 4.91
C VAL A 263 -1.72 -23.91 4.85
N LEU A 264 -1.05 -23.71 3.72
CA LEU A 264 -0.37 -22.47 3.38
C LEU A 264 -1.17 -21.70 2.32
N PHE A 265 -1.67 -20.54 2.71
CA PHE A 265 -2.20 -19.54 1.80
C PHE A 265 -1.13 -18.52 1.45
N SER A 266 -0.77 -18.47 0.18
CA SER A 266 0.08 -17.42 -0.37
C SER A 266 -0.80 -16.29 -0.91
N THR A 267 -0.43 -15.05 -0.62
CA THR A 267 -1.01 -13.85 -1.20
C THR A 267 0.12 -12.90 -1.61
N PHE A 268 -0.19 -11.68 -2.03
CA PHE A 268 0.80 -10.73 -2.49
C PHE A 268 0.46 -9.30 -2.07
N HIS A 269 1.44 -8.40 -2.10
CA HIS A 269 1.28 -7.00 -1.71
C HIS A 269 0.56 -6.15 -2.78
N ALA A 270 -0.48 -6.70 -3.41
CA ALA A 270 -1.39 -6.01 -4.32
C ALA A 270 -2.65 -6.87 -4.46
N GLY A 271 -3.57 -6.48 -5.34
CA GLY A 271 -4.96 -6.92 -5.21
C GLY A 271 -5.53 -6.44 -3.88
N HIS A 272 -6.75 -6.86 -3.56
CA HIS A 272 -7.44 -6.42 -2.34
C HIS A 272 -6.87 -7.07 -1.05
N LEU A 273 -5.55 -6.95 -0.84
CA LEU A 273 -4.77 -7.57 0.26
C LEU A 273 -5.37 -7.27 1.63
N THR A 274 -5.84 -6.05 1.83
CA THR A 274 -6.46 -5.65 3.08
C THR A 274 -7.72 -6.47 3.37
N MET A 275 -8.53 -6.74 2.34
CA MET A 275 -9.69 -7.63 2.45
C MET A 275 -9.26 -9.07 2.73
N VAL A 276 -8.17 -9.54 2.09
CA VAL A 276 -7.61 -10.87 2.35
C VAL A 276 -7.26 -11.01 3.84
N ARG A 277 -6.47 -10.07 4.37
CA ARG A 277 -5.99 -10.11 5.77
C ARG A 277 -7.14 -10.06 6.77
N LEU A 278 -8.12 -9.17 6.57
CA LEU A 278 -9.27 -9.08 7.47
C LEU A 278 -10.13 -10.35 7.43
N ASN A 279 -10.48 -10.81 6.24
CA ASN A 279 -11.40 -11.93 6.11
C ASN A 279 -10.75 -13.26 6.41
N PHE A 280 -9.42 -13.37 6.29
CA PHE A 280 -8.70 -14.58 6.61
C PHE A 280 -9.02 -15.07 8.03
N GLN A 281 -9.00 -14.20 9.04
CA GLN A 281 -9.32 -14.56 10.42
C GLN A 281 -10.82 -14.79 10.66
N ARG A 282 -11.70 -14.22 9.83
CA ARG A 282 -13.16 -14.48 9.90
C ARG A 282 -13.53 -15.86 9.34
N ILE A 283 -12.79 -16.29 8.31
CA ILE A 283 -12.99 -17.56 7.62
C ILE A 283 -12.28 -18.68 8.39
N PHE A 284 -11.02 -18.45 8.76
CA PHE A 284 -10.15 -19.37 9.48
C PHE A 284 -9.91 -18.80 10.87
N GLU A 285 -10.79 -19.14 11.81
CA GLU A 285 -10.80 -18.56 13.17
C GLU A 285 -9.48 -18.79 13.92
N THR A 286 -8.79 -19.90 13.64
CA THR A 286 -7.46 -20.25 14.18
C THR A 286 -6.31 -19.91 13.21
N GLY A 287 -6.61 -19.23 12.11
CA GLY A 287 -5.64 -18.90 11.08
C GLY A 287 -4.62 -17.86 11.56
N ILE A 288 -3.36 -18.09 11.21
CA ILE A 288 -2.24 -17.23 11.56
C ILE A 288 -1.76 -16.45 10.33
N GLN A 289 -1.43 -15.17 10.51
CA GLN A 289 -0.83 -14.33 9.48
C GLN A 289 0.64 -14.06 9.79
N ILE A 290 1.52 -14.20 8.79
CA ILE A 290 2.90 -13.75 8.89
C ILE A 290 3.02 -12.33 8.37
N GLN A 291 3.54 -11.43 9.20
CA GLN A 291 3.69 -10.02 8.86
C GLN A 291 4.82 -9.38 9.66
N ARG A 292 5.30 -8.22 9.20
CA ARG A 292 6.15 -7.36 10.04
C ARG A 292 5.27 -6.68 11.08
N SER A 293 5.61 -6.82 12.37
CA SER A 293 4.96 -6.10 13.46
C SER A 293 6.03 -5.55 14.40
N ASN A 294 6.02 -4.24 14.60
CA ASN A 294 6.81 -3.50 15.57
C ASN A 294 6.03 -3.47 16.89
N SER A 295 6.11 -4.60 17.61
CA SER A 295 5.84 -4.85 19.04
C SER A 295 4.52 -4.41 19.71
N ALA A 296 3.76 -3.45 19.18
CA ALA A 296 2.43 -3.05 19.68
C ALA A 296 1.26 -3.76 18.98
N GLN A 297 1.53 -4.57 17.95
CA GLN A 297 0.52 -5.23 17.10
C GLN A 297 0.58 -6.76 17.17
N TYR A 298 0.95 -7.35 18.32
CA TYR A 298 0.71 -8.77 18.57
C TYR A 298 -0.78 -9.00 18.82
N ALA A 299 -1.61 -8.75 17.79
CA ALA A 299 -2.98 -9.20 17.84
C ALA A 299 -2.98 -10.74 17.79
N PRO A 300 -3.92 -11.41 18.47
CA PRO A 300 -4.13 -12.84 18.29
C PRO A 300 -4.16 -13.22 16.81
N GLY A 301 -3.52 -14.33 16.45
CA GLY A 301 -3.50 -14.78 15.06
C GLY A 301 -2.35 -14.25 14.20
N MET A 302 -1.20 -13.85 14.76
CA MET A 302 -0.07 -13.29 14.01
C MET A 302 1.30 -13.81 14.45
N ILE A 303 2.22 -13.98 13.50
CA ILE A 303 3.65 -14.21 13.72
C ILE A 303 4.43 -13.02 13.16
N SER A 304 5.22 -12.34 14.00
CA SER A 304 6.07 -11.22 13.57
C SER A 304 7.38 -11.71 12.97
N ILE A 305 7.78 -11.13 11.84
CA ILE A 305 9.10 -11.34 11.22
C ILE A 305 10.09 -10.20 11.49
N ALA A 306 9.72 -9.19 12.29
CA ALA A 306 10.53 -7.99 12.47
C ALA A 306 11.89 -8.27 13.12
N ASP A 307 11.89 -9.10 14.18
CA ASP A 307 13.09 -9.30 15.00
C ASP A 307 13.85 -10.58 14.63
N ASN A 308 13.13 -11.65 14.28
CA ASN A 308 13.75 -12.94 13.96
C ASN A 308 12.97 -13.70 12.87
N PRO A 309 13.22 -13.41 11.58
CA PRO A 309 12.58 -14.09 10.45
C PRO A 309 12.76 -15.62 10.46
N ARG A 310 13.88 -16.13 10.99
CA ARG A 310 14.15 -17.58 11.05
C ARG A 310 13.30 -18.28 12.10
N ALA A 311 13.18 -17.70 13.30
CA ALA A 311 12.30 -18.21 14.34
C ALA A 311 10.83 -18.18 13.88
N ALA A 312 10.42 -17.08 13.24
CA ALA A 312 9.08 -16.96 12.65
C ALA A 312 8.80 -18.07 11.62
N LEU A 313 9.77 -18.37 10.74
CA LEU A 313 9.64 -19.45 9.75
C LEU A 313 9.54 -20.83 10.42
N PHE A 314 10.31 -21.08 11.49
CA PHE A 314 10.23 -22.34 12.23
C PHE A 314 8.89 -22.51 12.96
N SER A 315 8.39 -21.46 13.64
CA SER A 315 7.08 -21.46 14.26
C SER A 315 5.97 -21.70 13.23
N ALA A 316 6.09 -21.09 12.06
CA ALA A 316 5.16 -21.29 10.95
C ALA A 316 5.17 -22.74 10.45
N LEU A 317 6.35 -23.35 10.33
CA LEU A 317 6.47 -24.75 9.93
C LEU A 317 5.77 -25.67 10.92
N ARG A 318 6.05 -25.52 12.23
CA ARG A 318 5.40 -26.31 13.28
C ARG A 318 3.88 -26.16 13.27
N MET A 319 3.40 -24.92 13.16
CA MET A 319 1.97 -24.65 13.11
C MET A 319 1.29 -25.31 11.91
N ILE A 320 1.95 -25.34 10.74
CA ILE A 320 1.43 -26.04 9.56
C ILE A 320 1.46 -27.57 9.78
N GLU A 321 2.56 -28.12 10.31
CA GLU A 321 2.67 -29.56 10.63
C GLU A 321 1.56 -30.03 11.59
N ASP A 322 1.15 -29.17 12.52
CA ASP A 322 0.06 -29.41 13.48
C ASP A 322 -1.35 -29.24 12.87
N GLY A 323 -1.47 -28.99 11.56
CA GLY A 323 -2.76 -28.84 10.86
C GLY A 323 -3.29 -27.41 10.78
N GLY A 324 -2.51 -26.40 11.19
CA GLY A 324 -2.93 -25.00 11.17
C GLY A 324 -3.01 -24.37 9.78
N GLN A 325 -3.66 -23.21 9.70
CA GLN A 325 -3.79 -22.40 8.48
C GLN A 325 -2.92 -21.15 8.55
N LEU A 326 -2.07 -20.94 7.56
CA LEU A 326 -1.12 -19.84 7.51
C LEU A 326 -1.38 -18.94 6.32
N LEU A 327 -1.40 -17.62 6.50
CA LEU A 327 -1.37 -16.63 5.42
C LEU A 327 0.01 -15.96 5.36
N MET A 328 0.62 -15.95 4.17
CA MET A 328 1.90 -15.29 3.91
C MET A 328 1.86 -14.51 2.61
N ALA A 329 2.52 -13.34 2.58
CA ALA A 329 2.81 -12.57 1.36
C ALA A 329 4.31 -12.65 1.00
N PRO A 330 4.73 -13.59 0.13
CA PRO A 330 6.16 -13.89 -0.10
C PRO A 330 6.91 -12.79 -0.84
N ASP A 331 6.19 -11.91 -1.53
CA ASP A 331 6.73 -10.69 -2.12
C ASP A 331 6.97 -9.57 -1.08
N GLY A 332 7.29 -9.93 0.17
CA GLY A 332 7.84 -9.00 1.15
C GLY A 332 9.34 -8.76 0.96
N HIS A 333 9.91 -7.78 1.66
CA HIS A 333 11.35 -7.46 1.61
C HIS A 333 12.19 -8.21 2.65
N TRP A 334 11.61 -9.18 3.36
CA TRP A 334 12.21 -9.78 4.54
C TRP A 334 12.81 -11.16 4.27
N GLY A 335 13.89 -11.48 4.98
CA GLY A 335 14.65 -12.71 4.81
C GLY A 335 15.87 -12.54 3.90
N GLU A 336 16.84 -13.45 4.08
CA GLU A 336 18.12 -13.43 3.34
C GLU A 336 18.03 -14.20 2.01
N SER A 337 17.19 -15.23 1.95
CA SER A 337 17.03 -16.07 0.77
C SER A 337 16.02 -15.48 -0.22
N ARG A 338 16.45 -15.31 -1.46
CA ARG A 338 15.70 -14.66 -2.54
C ARG A 338 15.45 -15.62 -3.70
N LEU A 339 14.22 -15.56 -4.22
CA LEU A 339 13.78 -16.29 -5.40
C LEU A 339 13.28 -15.29 -6.43
N ALA A 340 13.90 -15.28 -7.61
CA ALA A 340 13.46 -14.44 -8.70
C ALA A 340 12.17 -14.99 -9.34
N ILE A 341 11.20 -14.10 -9.55
CA ILE A 341 10.01 -14.35 -10.38
C ILE A 341 9.93 -13.31 -11.51
N SER A 342 9.26 -13.66 -12.60
CA SER A 342 8.93 -12.73 -13.69
C SER A 342 7.42 -12.53 -13.73
N VAL A 343 6.97 -11.27 -13.69
CA VAL A 343 5.57 -10.88 -13.78
C VAL A 343 5.44 -9.81 -14.86
N LEU A 344 4.72 -10.12 -15.94
CA LEU A 344 4.53 -9.25 -17.10
C LEU A 344 5.87 -8.73 -17.67
N GLY A 345 6.90 -9.58 -17.67
CA GLY A 345 8.24 -9.23 -18.15
C GLY A 345 9.11 -8.44 -17.15
N HIS A 346 8.60 -8.13 -15.96
CA HIS A 346 9.38 -7.54 -14.88
C HIS A 346 9.90 -8.60 -13.91
N THR A 347 11.21 -8.64 -13.71
CA THR A 347 11.84 -9.52 -12.71
C THR A 347 11.84 -8.87 -11.33
N LEU A 348 11.44 -9.62 -10.30
CA LEU A 348 11.56 -9.22 -8.90
C LEU A 348 11.95 -10.39 -8.00
N ASP A 349 12.62 -10.07 -6.89
CA ASP A 349 13.04 -11.06 -5.90
C ASP A 349 12.05 -11.17 -4.75
N ILE A 350 11.48 -12.34 -4.55
CA ILE A 350 10.59 -12.67 -3.42
C ILE A 350 11.34 -13.51 -2.38
N GLY A 351 10.81 -13.59 -1.17
CA GLY A 351 11.34 -14.49 -0.15
C GLY A 351 11.04 -15.97 -0.47
N GLU A 352 11.99 -16.86 -0.18
CA GLU A 352 11.82 -18.31 -0.38
C GLU A 352 10.92 -19.01 0.66
N GLY A 353 10.57 -18.32 1.75
CA GLY A 353 9.92 -18.91 2.92
C GLY A 353 8.64 -19.70 2.61
N ALA A 354 7.77 -19.20 1.74
CA ALA A 354 6.54 -19.91 1.39
C ALA A 354 6.81 -21.22 0.60
N ALA A 355 7.72 -21.19 -0.36
CA ALA A 355 8.12 -22.38 -1.11
C ALA A 355 8.77 -23.42 -0.18
N PHE A 356 9.60 -22.96 0.75
CA PHE A 356 10.22 -23.81 1.77
C PHE A 356 9.16 -24.46 2.68
N LEU A 357 8.24 -23.68 3.26
CA LEU A 357 7.18 -24.19 4.12
C LEU A 357 6.33 -25.23 3.42
N ALA A 358 5.90 -24.96 2.19
CA ALA A 358 5.08 -25.91 1.42
C ALA A 358 5.83 -27.21 1.10
N TYR A 359 7.13 -27.13 0.78
CA TYR A 359 7.95 -28.29 0.46
C TYR A 359 8.28 -29.18 1.68
N GLU A 360 8.63 -28.56 2.81
CA GLU A 360 9.04 -29.30 4.01
C GLU A 360 7.84 -29.90 4.73
N SER A 361 6.73 -29.16 4.88
CA SER A 361 5.54 -29.66 5.57
C SER A 361 4.67 -30.60 4.72
N GLY A 362 4.76 -30.53 3.38
CA GLY A 362 3.81 -31.24 2.49
C GLY A 362 2.36 -30.77 2.62
N CYS A 363 2.14 -29.55 3.15
CA CYS A 363 0.81 -28.98 3.38
C CYS A 363 0.01 -28.71 2.09
N TYR A 364 -1.30 -28.44 2.25
CA TYR A 364 -2.08 -27.88 1.16
C TYR A 364 -1.62 -26.43 0.90
N ASN A 365 -0.97 -26.22 -0.23
CA ASN A 365 -0.58 -24.88 -0.69
C ASN A 365 -1.64 -24.31 -1.65
N ALA A 366 -2.06 -23.07 -1.43
CA ALA A 366 -2.98 -22.35 -2.31
C ALA A 366 -2.67 -20.86 -2.38
N PHE A 367 -3.03 -20.21 -3.50
CA PHE A 367 -3.05 -18.77 -3.62
C PHE A 367 -4.42 -18.23 -3.20
N LEU A 368 -4.44 -17.25 -2.29
CA LEU A 368 -5.64 -16.58 -1.79
C LEU A 368 -5.60 -15.09 -2.11
N THR A 369 -6.66 -14.61 -2.75
CA THR A 369 -6.92 -13.19 -2.98
C THR A 369 -8.42 -12.91 -2.91
N TYR A 370 -8.81 -11.64 -2.98
CA TYR A 370 -10.21 -11.23 -3.09
C TYR A 370 -10.47 -10.61 -4.47
N VAL A 371 -11.60 -10.98 -5.07
CA VAL A 371 -12.04 -10.47 -6.37
C VAL A 371 -13.44 -9.90 -6.28
N PHE A 372 -13.70 -8.82 -7.02
CA PHE A 372 -15.01 -8.23 -7.18
C PHE A 372 -15.83 -9.07 -8.18
N ASP A 373 -16.89 -9.69 -7.68
CA ASP A 373 -17.80 -10.53 -8.44
C ASP A 373 -19.25 -10.33 -8.01
N GLY A 374 -20.14 -10.14 -8.99
CA GLY A 374 -21.58 -9.99 -8.73
C GLY A 374 -21.94 -8.85 -7.76
N GLY A 375 -21.15 -7.77 -7.72
CA GLY A 375 -21.40 -6.63 -6.81
C GLY A 375 -20.79 -6.77 -5.41
N VAL A 376 -20.11 -7.87 -5.11
CA VAL A 376 -19.45 -8.09 -3.82
C VAL A 376 -18.01 -8.55 -4.02
N PHE A 377 -17.20 -8.50 -2.97
CA PHE A 377 -15.85 -9.05 -2.95
C PHE A 377 -15.89 -10.45 -2.33
N VAL A 378 -15.38 -11.43 -3.08
CA VAL A 378 -15.35 -12.83 -2.66
C VAL A 378 -13.93 -13.37 -2.71
N PRO A 379 -13.57 -14.34 -1.86
CA PRO A 379 -12.27 -14.97 -1.95
C PRO A 379 -12.15 -15.73 -3.27
N ARG A 380 -10.95 -15.75 -3.83
CA ARG A 380 -10.53 -16.65 -4.89
C ARG A 380 -9.39 -17.49 -4.34
N VAL A 381 -9.62 -18.79 -4.28
CA VAL A 381 -8.64 -19.80 -3.85
C VAL A 381 -8.20 -20.59 -5.07
N VAL A 382 -6.89 -20.73 -5.25
CA VAL A 382 -6.31 -21.49 -6.36
C VAL A 382 -5.30 -22.46 -5.79
N GLU A 383 -5.52 -23.74 -6.01
CA GLU A 383 -4.57 -24.75 -5.55
C GLU A 383 -3.20 -24.54 -6.21
N GLY A 384 -2.16 -24.53 -5.38
CA GLY A 384 -0.78 -24.45 -5.79
C GLY A 384 -0.13 -25.83 -5.95
N PRO A 385 1.12 -25.88 -6.46
CA PRO A 385 1.80 -27.14 -6.68
C PRO A 385 2.04 -27.89 -5.37
N GLN A 386 1.67 -29.17 -5.38
CA GLN A 386 2.06 -30.14 -4.36
C GLN A 386 3.46 -30.70 -4.69
N LYS A 387 4.18 -31.15 -3.66
CA LYS A 387 5.47 -31.83 -3.79
C LYS A 387 5.28 -33.18 -4.46
N LEU A 388 6.03 -33.44 -5.52
CA LEU A 388 5.99 -34.74 -6.21
C LEU A 388 6.87 -35.76 -5.47
N PRO A 389 6.57 -37.07 -5.55
CA PRO A 389 7.41 -38.12 -5.00
C PRO A 389 8.87 -38.00 -5.50
N GLY A 390 9.83 -37.93 -4.58
CA GLY A 390 11.26 -37.81 -4.90
C GLY A 390 11.72 -36.43 -5.40
N GLU A 391 10.81 -35.45 -5.55
CA GLU A 391 11.16 -34.10 -6.00
C GLU A 391 12.12 -33.43 -5.02
N LYS A 392 13.19 -32.84 -5.56
CA LYS A 392 14.14 -32.03 -4.76
C LYS A 392 13.62 -30.61 -4.63
N TYR A 393 13.93 -29.96 -3.50
CA TYR A 393 13.51 -28.59 -3.21
C TYR A 393 13.80 -27.60 -4.35
N ARG A 394 14.96 -27.71 -5.01
CA ARG A 394 15.33 -26.84 -6.14
C ARG A 394 14.31 -26.89 -7.30
N ALA A 395 13.78 -28.06 -7.62
CA ALA A 395 12.77 -28.22 -8.67
C ALA A 395 11.40 -27.71 -8.19
N TYR A 396 11.04 -28.07 -6.95
CA TYR A 396 9.78 -27.62 -6.34
C TYR A 396 9.68 -26.10 -6.27
N ARG A 397 10.70 -25.41 -5.74
CA ARG A 397 10.68 -23.95 -5.57
C ARG A 397 10.55 -23.21 -6.90
N GLN A 398 11.06 -23.77 -8.00
CA GLN A 398 10.89 -23.20 -9.34
C GLN A 398 9.43 -23.34 -9.82
N ARG A 399 8.83 -24.52 -9.69
CA ARG A 399 7.40 -24.74 -10.00
C ARG A 399 6.50 -23.84 -9.15
N TRP A 400 6.82 -23.71 -7.87
CA TRP A 400 6.10 -22.84 -6.93
C TRP A 400 6.23 -21.36 -7.33
N ALA A 401 7.43 -20.88 -7.66
CA ALA A 401 7.65 -19.51 -8.14
C ALA A 401 6.85 -19.21 -9.41
N GLN A 402 6.85 -20.14 -10.38
CA GLN A 402 6.07 -19.99 -11.61
C GLN A 402 4.57 -19.94 -11.32
N PHE A 403 4.07 -20.78 -10.41
CA PHE A 403 2.68 -20.72 -9.98
C PHE A 403 2.34 -19.36 -9.36
N TYR A 404 3.14 -18.91 -8.40
CA TYR A 404 2.93 -17.65 -7.70
C TYR A 404 2.94 -16.45 -8.65
N ALA A 405 3.90 -16.41 -9.57
CA ALA A 405 4.00 -15.38 -10.61
C ALA A 405 2.75 -15.35 -11.51
N ARG A 406 2.31 -16.51 -12.01
CA ARG A 406 1.11 -16.60 -12.86
C ARG A 406 -0.15 -16.11 -12.16
N GLU A 407 -0.31 -16.39 -10.87
CA GLU A 407 -1.48 -15.93 -10.14
C GLU A 407 -1.47 -14.41 -9.89
N ILE A 408 -0.29 -13.82 -9.72
CA ILE A 408 -0.14 -12.35 -9.71
C ILE A 408 -0.47 -11.76 -11.08
N GLU A 409 0.08 -12.31 -12.15
CA GLU A 409 -0.19 -11.86 -13.53
C GLU A 409 -1.68 -11.88 -13.81
N ARG A 410 -2.37 -12.97 -13.46
CA ARG A 410 -3.81 -13.11 -13.65
C ARG A 410 -4.61 -12.00 -12.97
N ILE A 411 -4.18 -11.51 -11.80
CA ILE A 411 -4.86 -10.38 -11.15
C ILE A 411 -4.61 -9.08 -11.91
N PHE A 412 -3.38 -8.84 -12.38
CA PHE A 412 -3.04 -7.63 -13.13
C PHE A 412 -3.57 -7.61 -14.58
N THR A 413 -3.78 -8.77 -15.20
CA THR A 413 -4.32 -8.87 -16.57
C THR A 413 -5.83 -9.05 -16.60
N GLY A 414 -6.43 -9.55 -15.52
CA GLY A 414 -7.86 -9.89 -15.45
C GLY A 414 -8.81 -8.70 -15.40
N ARG A 415 -9.87 -8.84 -14.60
CA ARG A 415 -10.89 -7.79 -14.44
C ARG A 415 -10.29 -6.55 -13.75
N PRO A 416 -10.46 -5.33 -14.30
CA PRO A 416 -9.77 -4.16 -13.75
C PRO A 416 -10.24 -3.75 -12.36
N GLU A 417 -11.44 -4.19 -11.93
CA GLU A 417 -11.93 -4.00 -10.55
C GLU A 417 -11.12 -4.76 -9.49
N ASN A 418 -10.23 -5.66 -9.92
CA ASN A 418 -9.37 -6.43 -9.02
C ASN A 418 -7.93 -5.87 -8.94
N ILE A 419 -7.65 -4.80 -9.69
CA ILE A 419 -6.31 -4.21 -9.78
C ILE A 419 -6.18 -3.10 -8.73
N ALA A 420 -5.77 -3.47 -7.52
CA ALA A 420 -5.39 -2.55 -6.44
C ALA A 420 -3.87 -2.62 -6.18
N PHE A 421 -3.24 -1.50 -5.85
CA PHE A 421 -1.78 -1.38 -5.74
C PHE A 421 -1.29 -1.11 -4.33
N ARG A 422 -0.14 -1.70 -3.98
CA ARG A 422 0.72 -1.21 -2.90
C ARG A 422 2.07 -0.75 -3.45
N ASN A 423 2.87 -0.15 -2.57
CA ASN A 423 4.17 0.45 -2.88
C ASN A 423 5.07 -0.43 -3.73
N ARG A 424 5.20 -1.70 -3.35
CA ARG A 424 6.15 -2.59 -4.01
C ARG A 424 5.85 -2.77 -5.50
N TRP A 425 4.62 -3.17 -5.82
CA TRP A 425 4.20 -3.37 -7.21
C TRP A 425 4.12 -2.07 -7.99
N PHE A 426 3.84 -0.96 -7.32
CA PHE A 426 4.00 0.35 -7.93
C PHE A 426 5.45 0.57 -8.37
N GLY A 427 6.43 0.30 -7.51
CA GLY A 427 7.86 0.41 -7.85
C GLY A 427 8.28 -0.50 -9.00
N VAL A 428 7.73 -1.71 -9.07
CA VAL A 428 8.00 -2.67 -10.16
C VAL A 428 7.55 -2.14 -11.51
N PHE A 429 6.30 -1.67 -11.62
CA PHE A 429 5.72 -1.24 -12.91
C PHE A 429 5.98 0.23 -13.26
N ALA A 430 6.28 1.09 -12.28
CA ALA A 430 6.59 2.50 -12.51
C ALA A 430 8.04 2.71 -12.99
N ARG A 431 8.91 1.71 -12.85
CA ARG A 431 10.27 1.72 -13.41
C ARG A 431 10.22 1.42 -14.91
N ARG A 432 11.05 2.11 -15.70
CA ARG A 432 11.28 1.70 -17.09
C ARG A 432 11.79 0.26 -17.10
N PRO A 433 11.34 -0.60 -18.04
CA PRO A 433 11.91 -1.94 -18.19
C PRO A 433 13.43 -1.82 -18.28
N ARG A 434 14.16 -2.52 -17.42
CA ARG A 434 15.61 -2.68 -17.62
C ARG A 434 15.78 -3.41 -18.95
N ALA A 435 16.59 -2.86 -19.85
CA ALA A 435 17.03 -3.62 -21.01
C ALA A 435 17.62 -4.95 -20.51
N PRO A 436 17.32 -6.08 -21.14
CA PRO A 436 17.95 -7.34 -20.77
C PRO A 436 19.47 -7.12 -20.76
N ALA A 437 20.13 -7.55 -19.68
CA ALA A 437 21.58 -7.53 -19.64
C ALA A 437 22.08 -8.25 -20.89
N ALA A 438 22.89 -7.57 -21.71
CA ALA A 438 23.55 -8.21 -22.82
C ALA A 438 24.39 -9.36 -22.24
N GLY A 439 23.98 -10.59 -22.54
CA GLY A 439 24.64 -11.81 -22.11
C GLY A 439 25.89 -12.10 -22.92
#